data_AF-E1QP60-F1
#
_entry.id   AF-E1QP60-F1
#
_cell.length_a   1.000
_cell.length_b   1.000
_cell.length_c   1.000
_cell.angle_alpha   90.00
_cell.angle_beta   90.00
_cell.angle_gamma   90.00
#
_symmetry.space_group_name_H-M   'P 1'
#
loop_
_entity.id
_entity.type
_entity.pdbx_description
1 polymer ?
#
loop_
_entity_poly.entity_id
_entity_poly.type
_entity_poly.pdbx_seq_one_letter_code
_entity_poly.pdbx_strand_id
1 'polypeptide(L)'
;MTKIVHVRKFIPLNVSVGQLVRGVEFDVALNRLDESLSKALSELSNIAGSRNIRQVGINISNVSLGNVSGILIIAYALVDEDDETRKGGD
;
A
#
# COMPACT_ATOMS: atom_id res chain seq x y z
N MET A 1 2.93 -19.65 12.12
CA MET A 1 1.98 -18.65 12.67
C MET A 1 1.50 -17.76 11.54
N THR A 2 0.45 -16.94 11.69
CA THR A 2 0.03 -16.00 10.64
C THR A 2 0.69 -14.64 10.84
N LYS A 3 1.27 -14.07 9.78
CA LYS A 3 2.01 -12.80 9.80
C LYS A 3 1.32 -11.77 8.90
N ILE A 4 1.34 -10.50 9.32
CA ILE A 4 0.90 -9.39 8.48
C ILE A 4 2.13 -8.74 7.86
N VAL A 5 2.15 -8.66 6.53
CA VAL A 5 3.11 -7.85 5.77
C VAL A 5 2.40 -6.63 5.22
N HIS A 6 3.07 -5.48 5.19
CA HIS A 6 2.46 -4.24 4.72
C HIS A 6 3.47 -3.36 3.99
N VAL A 7 2.95 -2.59 3.04
CA VAL A 7 3.66 -1.55 2.29
C VAL A 7 2.94 -0.23 2.53
N ARG A 8 3.70 0.83 2.81
CA ARG A 8 3.18 2.18 3.02
C ARG A 8 3.69 3.10 1.92
N LYS A 9 2.81 3.88 1.30
CA LYS A 9 3.15 4.94 0.35
C LYS A 9 2.49 6.24 0.77
N PHE A 10 3.23 7.34 0.72
CA PHE A 10 2.70 8.67 0.99
C PHE A 10 2.82 9.54 -0.26
N ILE A 11 1.71 10.12 -0.70
CA ILE A 11 1.65 11.05 -1.82
C ILE A 11 1.48 12.44 -1.24
N PRO A 12 2.53 13.28 -1.25
CA PRO A 12 2.40 14.67 -0.80
C PRO A 12 1.56 15.46 -1.81
N LEU A 13 0.72 16.34 -1.27
CA LEU A 13 -0.13 17.24 -2.04
C LEU A 13 0.16 18.69 -1.64
N ASN A 14 0.10 19.58 -2.63
CA ASN A 14 0.31 21.02 -2.42
C ASN A 14 -0.92 21.70 -1.78
N VAL A 15 -2.08 21.05 -1.88
CA VAL A 15 -3.36 21.50 -1.33
C VAL A 15 -4.03 20.35 -0.57
N SER A 16 -5.00 20.66 0.27
CA SER A 16 -5.78 19.62 0.94
C SER A 16 -6.63 18.83 -0.07
N VAL A 17 -6.96 17.58 0.24
CA VAL A 17 -7.76 16.72 -0.66
C VAL A 17 -9.13 17.32 -0.94
N GLY A 18 -9.74 18.00 0.03
CA GLY A 18 -11.01 18.71 -0.16
C GLY A 18 -10.94 19.90 -1.11
N GLN A 19 -9.73 20.39 -1.44
CA GLN A 19 -9.50 21.46 -2.42
C GLN A 19 -9.17 20.93 -3.81
N LEU A 20 -8.88 19.63 -3.95
CA LEU A 20 -8.60 18.98 -5.24
C LEU A 20 -9.84 18.82 -6.12
N VAL A 21 -10.98 19.42 -5.78
CA VAL A 21 -12.28 19.00 -6.31
C VAL A 21 -12.43 19.21 -7.82
N ARG A 22 -11.74 20.15 -8.48
CA ARG A 22 -11.85 20.41 -9.94
C ARG A 22 -10.61 21.14 -10.49
N GLY A 23 -9.84 20.49 -11.36
CA GLY A 23 -8.73 21.13 -12.09
C GLY A 23 -7.63 20.15 -12.51
N VAL A 24 -6.62 20.64 -13.23
CA VAL A 24 -5.44 19.87 -13.67
C VAL A 24 -4.72 19.17 -12.51
N GLU A 25 -4.73 19.80 -11.33
CA GLU A 25 -4.12 19.27 -10.11
C GLU A 25 -4.83 18.02 -9.58
N PHE A 26 -6.14 17.88 -9.83
CA PHE A 26 -6.90 16.69 -9.50
C PHE A 26 -6.47 15.50 -10.35
N ASP A 27 -6.39 15.70 -11.67
CA ASP A 27 -6.00 14.64 -12.61
C ASP A 27 -4.56 14.19 -12.34
N VAL A 28 -3.66 15.13 -12.04
CA VAL A 28 -2.29 14.81 -11.62
C VAL A 28 -2.28 14.02 -10.31
N ALA A 29 -3.10 14.38 -9.34
CA ALA A 29 -3.21 13.64 -8.08
C ALA A 29 -3.76 12.22 -8.29
N LEU A 30 -4.74 12.05 -9.18
CA LEU A 30 -5.28 10.73 -9.55
C LEU A 30 -4.23 9.85 -10.24
N ASN A 31 -3.45 10.41 -11.18
CA ASN A 31 -2.37 9.66 -11.84
C ASN A 31 -1.29 9.22 -10.84
N ARG A 32 -0.93 10.10 -9.88
CA ARG A 32 0.02 9.75 -8.80
C ARG A 32 -0.54 8.68 -7.86
N LEU A 33 -1.85 8.71 -7.61
CA LEU A 33 -2.55 7.71 -6.82
C LEU A 33 -2.50 6.35 -7.49
N ASP A 34 -2.84 6.27 -8.78
CA ASP A 34 -2.81 5.04 -9.56
C ASP A 34 -1.40 4.41 -9.63
N GLU A 35 -0.38 5.24 -9.90
CA GLU A 35 1.01 4.80 -9.92
C GLU A 35 1.45 4.27 -8.53
N SER A 36 1.07 4.97 -7.47
CA SER A 36 1.43 4.58 -6.10
C SER A 36 0.71 3.31 -5.64
N LEU A 37 -0.54 3.10 -6.05
CA LEU A 37 -1.29 1.88 -5.79
C LEU A 37 -0.65 0.69 -6.50
N SER A 38 -0.34 0.85 -7.79
CA SER A 38 0.33 -0.19 -8.58
C SER A 38 1.68 -0.58 -7.98
N LYS A 39 2.48 0.42 -7.55
CA LYS A 39 3.75 0.17 -6.85
C LYS A 39 3.56 -0.51 -5.50
N ALA A 40 2.59 -0.05 -4.70
CA ALA A 40 2.33 -0.63 -3.38
C ALA A 40 1.91 -2.10 -3.48
N LEU A 41 1.06 -2.44 -4.44
CA LEU A 41 0.61 -3.81 -4.68
C LEU A 41 1.72 -4.70 -5.24
N SER A 42 2.54 -4.18 -6.16
CA SER A 42 3.71 -4.90 -6.68
C SER A 42 4.73 -5.19 -5.57
N GLU A 43 5.06 -4.19 -4.75
CA GLU A 43 5.93 -4.37 -3.58
C GLU A 43 5.33 -5.34 -2.57
N LEU A 44 4.03 -5.27 -2.32
CA LEU A 44 3.36 -6.20 -1.41
C LEU A 44 3.43 -7.64 -1.93
N SER A 45 3.22 -7.85 -3.24
CA SER A 45 3.36 -9.15 -3.88
C SER A 45 4.78 -9.68 -3.77
N ASN A 46 5.78 -8.83 -3.98
CA ASN A 46 7.20 -9.21 -3.85
C ASN A 46 7.55 -9.57 -2.41
N ILE A 47 7.05 -8.82 -1.43
CA ILE A 47 7.26 -9.11 -0.02
C ILE A 47 6.53 -10.41 0.36
N ALA A 48 5.27 -10.58 -0.02
CA ALA A 48 4.54 -11.82 0.25
C ALA A 48 5.24 -13.02 -0.39
N GLY A 49 5.80 -12.86 -1.59
CA GLY A 49 6.53 -13.92 -2.29
C GLY A 49 5.61 -15.09 -2.62
N SER A 50 6.10 -16.32 -2.42
CA SER A 50 5.34 -17.56 -2.63
C SER A 50 4.49 -17.98 -1.42
N ARG A 51 4.40 -17.15 -0.37
CA ARG A 51 3.65 -17.49 0.84
C ARG A 51 2.16 -17.61 0.54
N ASN A 52 1.48 -18.44 1.31
CA ASN A 52 0.03 -18.55 1.22
C ASN A 52 -0.62 -17.27 1.73
N ILE A 53 -1.31 -16.55 0.85
CA ILE A 53 -2.02 -15.30 1.16
C ILE A 53 -3.45 -15.63 1.55
N ARG A 54 -3.82 -15.34 2.79
CA ARG A 54 -5.18 -15.52 3.30
C ARG A 54 -6.09 -14.34 3.01
N GLN A 55 -5.52 -13.14 3.03
CA GLN A 55 -6.25 -11.90 2.84
C GLN A 55 -5.33 -10.82 2.28
N VAL A 56 -5.85 -9.98 1.39
CA VAL A 56 -5.24 -8.74 0.93
C VAL A 56 -6.19 -7.59 1.25
N GLY A 57 -5.64 -6.45 1.65
CA GLY A 57 -6.42 -5.23 1.84
C GLY A 57 -5.62 -3.99 1.53
N ILE A 58 -6.33 -2.90 1.26
CA ILE A 58 -5.76 -1.57 1.01
C ILE A 58 -6.55 -0.58 1.85
N ASN A 59 -5.85 0.26 2.59
CA ASN A 59 -6.40 1.44 3.23
C ASN A 59 -5.84 2.69 2.55
N ILE A 60 -6.72 3.59 2.13
CA ILE A 60 -6.36 4.89 1.55
C ILE A 60 -6.97 5.96 2.45
N SER A 61 -6.12 6.82 3.01
CA SER A 61 -6.54 7.84 3.97
C SER A 61 -5.93 9.19 3.61
N ASN A 62 -6.70 10.26 3.80
CA ASN A 62 -6.17 11.62 3.76
C ASN A 62 -5.47 11.89 5.10
N VAL A 63 -4.20 12.30 5.05
CA VAL A 63 -3.41 12.56 6.25
C VAL A 63 -2.74 13.93 6.19
N SER A 64 -2.56 14.52 7.37
CA SER A 64 -1.77 15.73 7.56
C SER A 64 -0.59 15.41 8.48
N LEU A 65 0.62 15.58 7.98
CA LEU A 65 1.87 15.34 8.68
C LEU A 65 2.59 16.68 8.86
N GLY A 66 2.29 17.36 9.97
CA GLY A 66 2.76 18.72 10.21
C GLY A 66 2.16 19.70 9.21
N ASN A 67 3.01 20.34 8.40
CA ASN A 67 2.60 21.29 7.36
C ASN A 67 2.35 20.64 5.99
N VAL A 68 2.49 19.32 5.86
CA VAL A 68 2.27 18.60 4.59
C VAL A 68 0.96 17.83 4.65
N SER A 69 0.07 18.09 3.69
CA SER A 69 -1.12 17.28 3.47
C SER A 69 -0.84 16.24 2.38
N GLY A 70 -1.49 15.09 2.44
CA GLY A 70 -1.32 14.08 1.42
C GLY A 70 -2.24 12.89 1.56
N ILE A 71 -2.00 11.90 0.72
CA ILE A 71 -2.71 10.61 0.73
C ILE A 71 -1.75 9.55 1.23
N LEU A 72 -2.15 8.84 2.29
CA LEU A 72 -1.46 7.66 2.80
C LEU A 72 -2.15 6.41 2.28
N ILE A 73 -1.37 5.53 1.65
CA ILE A 73 -1.79 4.22 1.20
C ILE A 73 -1.10 3.18 2.08
N ILE A 74 -1.87 2.26 2.63
CA ILE A 74 -1.38 1.08 3.35
C ILE A 74 -1.95 -0.15 2.67
N ALA A 75 -1.12 -0.83 1.88
CA ALA A 75 -1.45 -2.14 1.34
C ALA A 75 -0.94 -3.21 2.30
N TYR A 76 -1.73 -4.23 2.60
CA TYR A 76 -1.35 -5.29 3.52
C TYR A 76 -1.83 -6.66 3.06
N ALA A 77 -1.08 -7.69 3.44
CA ALA A 77 -1.43 -9.08 3.22
C ALA A 77 -1.25 -9.87 4.53
N LEU A 78 -2.23 -10.72 4.81
CA LEU A 78 -2.16 -11.74 5.84
C LEU A 78 -1.60 -13.01 5.22
N VAL A 79 -0.40 -13.41 5.62
CA VAL A 79 0.32 -14.55 5.06
C VAL A 79 0.59 -15.61 6.12
N ASP A 80 0.64 -16.87 5.70
CA ASP A 80 1.21 -17.92 6.54
C ASP A 80 2.73 -17.72 6.64
N GLU A 81 3.31 -18.00 7.81
CA GLU A 81 4.76 -18.19 7.91
C GLU A 81 5.17 -19.44 7.12
N ASP A 82 6.24 -19.31 6.32
CA ASP A 82 6.88 -20.46 5.71
C ASP A 82 7.46 -21.35 6.82
N ASP A 83 6.85 -22.52 7.05
CA ASP A 83 7.48 -23.59 7.82
C ASP A 83 8.65 -24.13 6.99
N GLU A 84 9.84 -23.52 7.13
CA GLU A 84 11.08 -24.08 6.57
C GLU A 84 11.42 -25.47 7.16
N THR A 85 10.74 -25.88 8.23
CA THR A 85 10.88 -27.19 8.90
C THR A 85 10.25 -28.37 8.15
N ARG A 86 9.53 -28.15 7.03
CA ARG A 86 8.86 -29.21 6.25
C ARG A 86 9.50 -29.55 4.91
N LYS A 87 10.71 -29.05 4.63
CA LYS A 87 11.51 -29.40 3.42
C LYS A 87 12.77 -30.22 3.73
N GLY A 88 12.73 -31.03 4.79
CA GLY A 88 13.80 -31.96 5.15
C GLY A 88 13.23 -33.32 5.53
N GLY A 89 12.73 -34.06 4.54
CA GLY A 89 12.18 -35.40 4.75
C GLY A 89 11.64 -35.97 3.44
N ASP A 90 12.58 -36.36 2.57
CA ASP A 90 12.59 -37.63 1.82
C ASP A 90 13.90 -37.76 1.04
#